data_AF-A0A6J1KEN5-F1
#
_entry.id   AF-A0A6J1KEN5-F1
#
_cell.length_a   1.000
_cell.length_b   1.000
_cell.length_c   1.000
_cell.angle_alpha   90.00
_cell.angle_beta   90.00
_cell.angle_gamma   90.00
#
_symmetry.space_group_name_H-M   'P 1'
#
loop_
_entity.id
_entity.type
_entity.pdbx_description
1 polymer ?
#
loop_
_entity_poly.entity_id
_entity_poly.type
_entity_poly.pdbx_seq_one_letter_code
_entity_poly.pdbx_strand_id
1 'polypeptide(L)'
;MNSFRKLVSTKVSTNVDAAENDVESGIERLLKQLQQVNSQMQAWVTSGGSEMVSHTLTRHQEILQDLTQEFYRLRSSLRAKQEHASLLDDFREFDRSRLELEDSPGSSEQALLKEHLSVSRSTGQMDNVISQAQATLGALVFQRSTFSGINSKLSNVSSRLPSVNHILGAIKRKKSMDTIILSLVASVCTFLIFIYWLTNTLIPCRVGVAWSVCNINNVYASLGN
;
A
#
# COMPACT_ATOMS: atom_id res chain seq x y z
N MET A 1 32.90 0.50 37.55
CA MET A 1 32.34 0.48 36.17
C MET A 1 30.87 0.03 36.10
N ASN A 2 30.33 -0.69 37.09
CA ASN A 2 28.96 -1.24 37.05
C ASN A 2 27.83 -0.19 37.22
N SER A 3 28.05 0.87 38.01
CA SER A 3 27.03 1.93 38.23
C SER A 3 26.71 2.75 36.97
N PHE A 4 27.72 3.10 36.16
CA PHE A 4 27.51 3.83 34.92
C PHE A 4 26.72 3.02 33.89
N ARG A 5 26.95 1.70 33.84
CA ARG A 5 26.23 0.79 32.93
C ARG A 5 24.74 0.67 33.32
N LYS A 6 24.43 0.59 34.62
CA LYS A 6 23.05 0.61 35.12
C LYS A 6 22.33 1.91 34.78
N LEU A 7 22.96 3.06 35.08
CA LEU A 7 22.39 4.37 34.75
C LEU A 7 22.13 4.54 33.25
N VAL A 8 23.05 4.06 32.40
CA VAL A 8 22.87 4.08 30.94
C VAL A 8 21.73 3.16 30.51
N SER A 9 21.61 1.95 31.08
CA SER A 9 20.53 1.01 30.75
C SER A 9 19.15 1.54 31.15
N THR A 10 19.01 2.07 32.37
CA THR A 10 17.75 2.67 32.85
C THR A 10 17.39 3.93 32.07
N LYS A 11 18.38 4.76 31.74
CA LYS A 11 18.17 5.97 30.92
C LYS A 11 17.81 5.61 29.47
N VAL A 12 18.32 4.52 28.93
CA VAL A 12 17.96 4.05 27.59
C VAL A 12 16.53 3.49 27.58
N SER A 13 16.14 2.68 28.57
CA SER A 13 14.76 2.17 28.69
C SER A 13 13.75 3.32 28.76
N THR A 14 13.95 4.26 29.68
CA THR A 14 13.04 5.39 29.88
C THR A 14 12.90 6.31 28.64
N ASN A 15 13.97 6.49 27.86
CA ASN A 15 13.89 7.26 26.61
C ASN A 15 13.13 6.52 25.51
N VAL A 16 13.26 5.19 25.45
CA VAL A 16 12.49 4.36 24.50
C VAL A 16 11.02 4.38 24.88
N ASP A 17 10.70 4.20 26.16
CA ASP A 17 9.32 4.25 26.66
C ASP A 17 8.67 5.61 26.34
N ALA A 18 9.39 6.73 26.53
CA ALA A 18 8.88 8.06 26.22
C ALA A 18 8.61 8.28 24.72
N ALA A 19 9.49 7.79 23.85
CA ALA A 19 9.31 7.88 22.40
C ALA A 19 8.14 7.01 21.91
N GLU A 20 7.96 5.82 22.48
CA GLU A 20 6.83 4.93 22.17
C GLU A 20 5.48 5.57 22.55
N ASN A 21 5.40 6.19 23.73
CA ASN A 21 4.19 6.90 24.18
C ASN A 21 3.87 8.11 23.28
N ASP A 22 4.87 8.85 22.81
CA ASP A 22 4.68 9.97 21.88
C ASP A 22 4.06 9.51 20.55
N VAL A 23 4.62 8.44 19.96
CA VAL A 23 4.11 7.84 18.72
C VAL A 23 2.69 7.29 18.91
N GLU A 24 2.44 6.59 20.02
CA GLU A 24 1.11 6.07 20.37
C GLU A 24 0.07 7.20 20.44
N SER A 25 0.39 8.30 21.13
CA SER A 25 -0.48 9.47 21.24
C SER A 25 -0.71 10.17 19.89
N GLY A 26 0.30 10.18 19.02
CA GLY A 26 0.21 10.70 17.66
C GLY A 26 -0.79 9.90 16.80
N ILE A 27 -0.75 8.57 16.90
CA ILE A 27 -1.68 7.69 16.18
C ILE A 27 -3.11 7.86 16.71
N GLU A 28 -3.31 7.95 18.02
CA GLU A 28 -4.63 8.23 18.61
C GLU A 28 -5.21 9.56 18.12
N ARG A 29 -4.37 10.60 18.01
CA ARG A 29 -4.79 11.90 17.50
C ARG A 29 -5.23 11.81 16.04
N LEU A 30 -4.47 11.11 15.19
CA LEU A 30 -4.78 10.93 13.77
C LEU A 30 -6.07 10.12 13.57
N LEU A 31 -6.29 9.06 14.37
CA LEU A 31 -7.54 8.29 14.35
C LEU A 31 -8.75 9.16 14.72
N LYS A 32 -8.62 10.01 15.75
CA LYS A 32 -9.69 10.96 16.13
C LYS A 32 -9.98 11.98 15.03
N GLN A 33 -8.95 12.48 14.35
CA GLN A 33 -9.13 13.39 13.21
C GLN A 33 -9.87 12.70 12.05
N LEU A 34 -9.51 11.46 11.73
CA LEU A 34 -10.21 10.68 10.70
C LEU A 34 -11.67 10.41 11.09
N GLN A 35 -11.94 10.15 12.38
CA GLN A 35 -13.29 10.00 12.91
C GLN A 35 -14.12 11.28 12.75
N GLN A 36 -13.52 12.43 13.02
CA GLN A 36 -14.16 13.73 12.86
C GLN A 36 -14.46 14.04 11.38
N VAL A 37 -13.55 13.73 10.47
CA VAL A 37 -13.80 13.91 9.02
C VAL A 37 -14.94 12.99 8.55
N ASN A 38 -14.97 11.75 9.04
CA ASN A 38 -16.06 10.81 8.75
C ASN A 38 -17.41 11.29 9.29
N SER A 39 -17.46 11.85 10.52
CA SER A 39 -18.72 12.35 11.08
C SER A 39 -19.23 13.60 10.34
N GLN A 40 -18.32 14.47 9.90
CA GLN A 40 -18.67 15.58 9.01
C GLN A 40 -19.23 15.05 7.69
N MET A 41 -18.51 14.16 7.00
CA MET A 41 -18.95 13.58 5.74
C MET A 41 -20.31 12.85 5.88
N GLN A 42 -20.57 12.21 7.02
CA GLN A 42 -21.86 11.63 7.35
C GLN A 42 -22.97 12.68 7.43
N ALA A 43 -22.75 13.80 8.12
CA ALA A 43 -23.71 14.90 8.17
C ALA A 43 -24.03 15.46 6.77
N TRP A 44 -23.01 15.59 5.90
CA TRP A 44 -23.18 16.03 4.50
C TRP A 44 -23.99 15.04 3.65
N VAL A 45 -23.80 13.73 3.85
CA VAL A 45 -24.59 12.70 3.16
C VAL A 45 -26.06 12.77 3.60
N THR A 46 -26.32 12.88 4.91
CA THR A 46 -27.69 12.94 5.45
C THR A 46 -28.43 14.23 5.03
N SER A 47 -27.74 15.33 4.77
CA SER A 47 -28.35 16.58 4.29
C SER A 47 -28.68 16.61 2.78
N GLY A 48 -28.56 15.47 2.07
CA GLY A 48 -28.84 15.36 0.63
C GLY A 48 -27.60 15.25 -0.27
N GLY A 49 -26.49 14.74 0.27
CA GLY A 49 -25.27 14.49 -0.50
C GLY A 49 -25.43 13.38 -1.56
N SER A 50 -24.60 13.42 -2.60
CA SER A 50 -24.62 12.45 -3.72
C SER A 50 -24.35 11.00 -3.26
N GLU A 51 -24.98 10.01 -3.91
CA GLU A 51 -24.79 8.56 -3.65
C GLU A 51 -23.30 8.15 -3.66
N MET A 52 -22.47 8.80 -4.47
CA MET A 52 -21.03 8.55 -4.51
C MET A 52 -20.32 8.90 -3.19
N VAL A 53 -20.78 9.94 -2.51
CA VAL A 53 -20.26 10.36 -1.20
C VAL A 53 -20.68 9.38 -0.11
N SER A 54 -21.89 8.81 -0.22
CA SER A 54 -22.38 7.76 0.69
C SER A 54 -21.51 6.50 0.64
N HIS A 55 -21.21 6.00 -0.56
CA HIS A 55 -20.33 4.83 -0.71
C HIS A 55 -18.90 5.11 -0.21
N THR A 56 -18.38 6.30 -0.47
CA THR A 56 -17.05 6.72 0.00
C THR A 56 -17.02 6.76 1.54
N LEU A 57 -18.06 7.32 2.16
CA LEU A 57 -18.21 7.36 3.61
C LEU A 57 -18.22 5.97 4.25
N THR A 58 -19.02 5.03 3.73
CA THR A 58 -19.06 3.65 4.23
C THR A 58 -17.67 3.03 4.23
N ARG A 59 -16.92 3.18 3.13
CA ARG A 59 -15.55 2.68 3.03
C ARG A 59 -14.62 3.34 4.06
N HIS A 60 -14.72 4.66 4.26
CA HIS A 60 -13.88 5.34 5.25
C HIS A 60 -14.24 4.95 6.69
N GLN A 61 -15.50 4.58 6.98
CA GLN A 61 -15.89 4.04 8.27
C GLN A 61 -15.30 2.65 8.51
N GLU A 62 -15.33 1.77 7.51
CA GLU A 62 -14.69 0.45 7.58
C GLU A 62 -13.18 0.55 7.81
N ILE A 63 -12.50 1.42 7.05
CA ILE A 63 -11.04 1.65 7.21
C ILE A 63 -10.73 2.17 8.62
N LEU A 64 -11.54 3.10 9.14
CA LEU A 64 -11.33 3.64 10.48
C LEU A 64 -11.47 2.55 11.55
N GLN A 65 -12.47 1.68 11.42
CA GLN A 65 -12.68 0.58 12.34
C GLN A 65 -11.51 -0.41 12.31
N ASP A 66 -11.04 -0.78 11.12
CA ASP A 66 -9.90 -1.68 10.93
C ASP A 66 -8.61 -1.09 11.54
N LEU A 67 -8.29 0.17 11.24
CA LEU A 67 -7.13 0.85 11.80
C LEU A 67 -7.19 0.98 13.33
N THR A 68 -8.38 1.25 13.87
CA THR A 68 -8.58 1.33 15.32
C THR A 68 -8.36 -0.02 15.99
N GLN A 69 -8.91 -1.09 15.41
CA GLN A 69 -8.74 -2.44 15.91
C GLN A 69 -7.27 -2.88 15.87
N GLU A 70 -6.60 -2.67 14.74
CA GLU A 70 -5.18 -3.01 14.60
C GLU A 70 -4.31 -2.19 15.55
N PHE A 71 -4.61 -0.90 15.77
CA PHE A 71 -3.90 -0.08 16.75
C PHE A 71 -3.99 -0.68 18.17
N TYR A 72 -5.19 -1.03 18.65
CA TYR A 72 -5.34 -1.62 19.98
C TYR A 72 -4.68 -2.99 20.10
N ARG A 73 -4.69 -3.78 19.02
CA ARG A 73 -4.00 -5.07 18.95
C ARG A 73 -2.48 -4.92 19.00
N LEU A 74 -1.92 -3.94 18.28
CA LEU A 74 -0.49 -3.66 18.31
C LEU A 74 -0.07 -3.15 19.69
N ARG A 75 -0.86 -2.26 20.30
CA ARG A 75 -0.62 -1.74 21.65
C ARG A 75 -0.59 -2.83 22.71
N SER A 76 -1.54 -3.77 22.68
CA SER A 76 -1.56 -4.89 23.62
C SER A 76 -0.39 -5.87 23.40
N SER A 77 -0.04 -6.13 22.14
CA SER A 77 1.14 -6.94 21.78
C SER A 77 2.45 -6.29 22.26
N LEU A 78 2.60 -4.98 22.12
CA LEU A 78 3.76 -4.23 22.60
C LEU A 78 3.84 -4.27 24.12
N ARG A 79 2.73 -4.04 24.82
CA ARG A 79 2.67 -4.16 26.29
C ARG A 79 3.07 -5.55 26.77
N ALA A 80 2.57 -6.62 26.14
CA ALA A 80 2.93 -7.99 26.51
C ALA A 80 4.43 -8.25 26.32
N LYS A 81 5.06 -7.69 25.27
CA LYS A 81 6.51 -7.78 25.06
C LYS A 81 7.29 -6.97 26.09
N GLN A 82 6.80 -5.79 26.47
CA GLN A 82 7.42 -4.95 27.47
C GLN A 82 7.37 -5.59 28.86
N GLU A 83 6.24 -6.20 29.24
CA GLU A 83 6.10 -7.00 30.47
C GLU A 83 7.08 -8.17 30.47
N HIS A 84 7.18 -8.91 29.35
CA HIS A 84 8.17 -9.97 29.19
C HIS A 84 9.63 -9.48 29.33
N ALA A 85 9.95 -8.32 28.75
CA ALA A 85 11.28 -7.72 28.85
C ALA A 85 11.58 -7.27 30.28
N SER A 86 10.60 -6.68 30.97
CA SER A 86 10.73 -6.27 32.38
C SER A 86 10.97 -7.47 33.29
N LEU A 87 10.28 -8.60 33.07
CA LEU A 87 10.52 -9.84 33.83
C LEU A 87 11.93 -10.37 33.59
N LEU A 88 12.40 -10.37 32.33
CA LEU A 88 13.77 -10.84 32.01
C LEU A 88 14.86 -9.95 32.60
N ASP A 89 14.64 -8.63 32.67
CA ASP A 89 15.59 -7.72 33.30
C ASP A 89 15.65 -7.95 34.82
N ASP A 90 14.52 -8.22 35.47
CA ASP A 90 14.45 -8.59 36.90
C ASP A 90 15.19 -9.91 37.17
N PHE A 91 15.01 -10.93 36.32
CA PHE A 91 15.79 -12.17 36.39
C PHE A 91 17.29 -11.93 36.20
N ARG A 92 17.68 -11.05 35.28
CA ARG A 92 19.08 -10.67 35.04
C ARG A 92 19.69 -9.93 36.22
N GLU A 93 18.92 -9.03 36.83
CA GLU A 93 19.36 -8.27 38.01
C GLU A 93 19.51 -9.19 39.23
N PHE A 94 18.58 -10.12 39.43
CA PHE A 94 18.67 -11.17 40.44
C PHE A 94 19.93 -12.04 40.25
N ASP A 95 20.19 -12.53 39.04
CA ASP A 95 21.37 -13.34 38.71
C ASP A 95 22.68 -12.55 38.89
N ARG A 96 22.70 -11.25 38.56
CA ARG A 96 23.84 -10.36 38.83
C ARG A 96 24.07 -10.18 40.33
N SER A 97 23.00 -10.02 41.12
CA SER A 97 23.10 -9.84 42.57
C SER A 97 23.61 -11.10 43.28
N ARG A 98 23.23 -12.29 42.79
CA ARG A 98 23.79 -13.58 43.22
C ARG A 98 25.29 -13.65 42.96
N LEU A 99 25.72 -13.35 41.74
CA LEU A 99 27.14 -13.35 41.36
C LEU A 99 27.97 -12.34 42.18
N GLU A 100 27.40 -11.20 42.55
CA GLU A 100 28.09 -10.18 43.38
C GLU A 100 28.20 -10.61 44.86
N LEU A 101 27.33 -11.50 45.34
CA LEU A 101 27.38 -12.13 46.67
C LEU A 101 28.29 -13.39 46.70
N GLU A 102 28.56 -13.98 45.53
CA GLU A 102 29.32 -15.23 45.37
C GLU A 102 30.77 -15.03 44.92
N ASP A 103 31.36 -13.84 45.17
CA ASP A 103 32.80 -13.54 45.01
C ASP A 103 33.68 -14.26 46.07
N SER A 104 33.39 -15.55 46.28
CA SER A 104 34.15 -16.52 47.06
C SER A 104 34.69 -17.57 46.08
N PRO A 105 35.90 -18.14 46.28
CA PRO A 105 36.72 -18.74 45.22
C PRO A 105 36.26 -20.14 44.75
N GLY A 106 35.04 -20.25 44.20
CA GLY A 106 34.47 -21.44 43.55
C GLY A 106 34.00 -21.21 42.09
N SER A 107 34.33 -20.04 41.52
CA SER A 107 33.74 -19.46 40.31
C SER A 107 33.84 -20.31 39.02
N SER A 108 34.76 -21.26 38.90
CA SER A 108 34.94 -22.03 37.66
C SER A 108 33.87 -23.10 37.46
N GLU A 109 33.50 -23.84 38.51
CA GLU A 109 32.49 -24.91 38.39
C GLU A 109 31.07 -24.34 38.22
N GLN A 110 30.80 -23.20 38.85
CA GLN A 110 29.52 -22.49 38.70
C GLN A 110 29.38 -21.82 37.34
N ALA A 111 30.47 -21.29 36.77
CA ALA A 111 30.47 -20.78 35.41
C ALA A 111 30.16 -21.89 34.40
N LEU A 112 30.73 -23.09 34.58
CA LEU A 112 30.45 -24.25 33.73
C LEU A 112 29.02 -24.76 33.88
N LEU A 113 28.49 -24.84 35.10
CA LEU A 113 27.08 -25.20 35.32
C LEU A 113 26.12 -24.17 34.70
N LYS A 114 26.44 -22.88 34.80
CA LYS A 114 25.66 -21.81 34.17
C LYS A 114 25.71 -21.89 32.65
N GLU A 115 26.87 -22.21 32.07
CA GLU A 115 27.00 -22.43 30.63
C GLU A 115 26.18 -23.65 30.19
N HIS A 116 26.23 -24.75 30.96
CA HIS A 116 25.45 -25.96 30.69
C HIS A 116 23.94 -25.70 30.75
N LEU A 117 23.47 -24.88 31.68
CA LEU A 117 22.08 -24.43 31.76
C LEU A 117 21.69 -23.50 30.61
N SER A 118 22.60 -22.63 30.17
CA SER A 118 22.41 -21.76 29.01
C SER A 118 22.32 -22.55 27.70
N VAL A 119 23.16 -23.58 27.53
CA VAL A 119 23.12 -24.50 26.39
C VAL A 119 21.83 -25.30 26.40
N SER A 120 21.42 -25.85 27.55
CA SER A 120 20.15 -26.58 27.68
C SER A 120 18.93 -25.70 27.34
N ARG A 121 18.92 -24.44 27.78
CA ARG A 121 17.89 -23.46 27.38
C ARG A 121 17.91 -23.17 25.89
N SER A 122 19.09 -23.08 25.27
CA SER A 122 19.24 -22.84 23.83
C SER A 122 18.71 -24.02 23.01
N THR A 123 18.94 -25.26 23.47
CA THR A 123 18.37 -26.47 22.86
C THR A 123 16.84 -26.45 22.87
N GLY A 124 16.21 -26.10 23.99
CA GLY A 124 14.75 -26.00 24.06
C GLY A 124 14.14 -24.88 23.21
N GLN A 125 14.86 -23.78 23.00
CA GLN A 125 14.43 -22.74 22.04
C GLN A 125 14.53 -23.21 20.59
N MET A 126 15.54 -24.03 20.25
CA MET A 126 15.69 -24.62 18.93
C MET A 126 14.54 -25.57 18.60
N ASP A 127 14.05 -26.34 19.58
CA ASP A 127 12.85 -27.17 19.43
C ASP A 127 11.59 -26.34 19.15
N ASN A 128 11.45 -25.16 19.75
CA ASN A 128 10.35 -24.23 19.44
C ASN A 128 10.45 -23.65 18.03
N VAL A 129 11.67 -23.34 17.56
CA VAL A 129 11.87 -22.89 16.17
C VAL A 129 11.57 -24.02 15.19
N ILE A 130 11.92 -25.27 15.52
CA ILE A 130 11.58 -26.46 14.73
C ILE A 130 10.07 -26.70 14.69
N SER A 131 9.37 -26.60 15.83
CA SER A 131 7.92 -26.78 15.87
C SER A 131 7.20 -25.66 15.12
N GLN A 132 7.68 -24.41 15.21
CA GLN A 132 7.16 -23.27 14.46
C GLN A 132 7.44 -23.40 12.95
N ALA A 133 8.62 -23.91 12.56
CA ALA A 133 8.94 -24.21 11.17
C ALA A 133 8.06 -25.33 10.62
N GLN A 134 7.81 -26.40 11.39
CA GLN A 134 6.90 -27.48 11.01
C GLN A 134 5.45 -27.00 10.88
N ALA A 135 4.98 -26.14 11.80
CA ALA A 135 3.67 -25.52 11.70
C ALA A 135 3.55 -24.61 10.47
N THR A 136 4.60 -23.87 10.14
CA THR A 136 4.66 -23.00 8.95
C THR A 136 4.69 -23.82 7.66
N LEU A 137 5.43 -24.93 7.63
CA LEU A 137 5.43 -25.88 6.51
C LEU A 137 4.05 -26.54 6.34
N GLY A 138 3.40 -26.94 7.44
CA GLY A 138 2.04 -27.47 7.44
C GLY A 138 1.03 -26.46 6.91
N ALA A 139 1.12 -25.20 7.35
CA ALA A 139 0.30 -24.10 6.86
C ALA A 139 0.56 -23.81 5.37
N LEU A 140 1.82 -23.80 4.91
CA LEU A 140 2.16 -23.62 3.50
C LEU A 140 1.70 -24.79 2.61
N VAL A 141 1.77 -26.03 3.09
CA VAL A 141 1.24 -27.21 2.38
C VAL A 141 -0.29 -27.18 2.34
N PHE A 142 -0.96 -26.79 3.43
CA PHE A 142 -2.40 -26.58 3.46
C PHE A 142 -2.84 -25.39 2.58
N GLN A 143 -2.05 -24.33 2.52
CA GLN A 143 -2.27 -23.18 1.64
C GLN A 143 -2.06 -23.59 0.17
N ARG A 144 -1.10 -24.48 -0.13
CA ARG A 144 -0.89 -25.08 -1.46
C ARG A 144 -2.04 -26.02 -1.86
N SER A 145 -2.55 -26.84 -0.95
CA SER A 145 -3.71 -27.69 -1.23
C SER A 145 -4.98 -26.85 -1.43
N THR A 146 -5.12 -25.75 -0.69
CA THR A 146 -6.17 -24.74 -0.88
C THR A 146 -6.05 -24.07 -2.25
N PHE A 147 -4.85 -23.67 -2.68
CA PHE A 147 -4.60 -23.15 -4.04
C PHE A 147 -4.90 -24.18 -5.15
N SER A 148 -4.61 -25.46 -4.92
CA SER A 148 -5.00 -26.53 -5.85
C SER A 148 -6.54 -26.69 -5.92
N GLY A 149 -7.24 -26.46 -4.80
CA GLY A 149 -8.71 -26.43 -4.74
C GLY A 149 -9.34 -25.18 -5.35
N ILE A 150 -8.60 -24.06 -5.43
CA ILE A 150 -9.07 -22.86 -6.14
C ILE A 150 -9.19 -23.13 -7.64
N ASN A 151 -8.33 -23.96 -8.24
CA ASN A 151 -8.45 -24.32 -9.66
C ASN A 151 -9.70 -25.16 -9.96
N SER A 152 -10.09 -26.07 -9.05
CA SER A 152 -11.32 -26.86 -9.21
C SER A 152 -12.58 -26.03 -8.92
N LYS A 153 -12.51 -25.06 -8.00
CA LYS A 153 -13.60 -24.08 -7.79
C LYS A 153 -13.69 -23.07 -8.93
N LEU A 154 -12.59 -22.60 -9.50
CA LEU A 154 -12.55 -21.71 -10.67
C LEU A 154 -13.08 -22.42 -11.93
N SER A 155 -12.76 -23.72 -12.10
CA SER A 155 -13.34 -24.56 -13.16
C SER A 155 -14.85 -24.77 -13.00
N ASN A 156 -15.36 -24.93 -11.77
CA ASN A 156 -16.81 -25.03 -11.51
C ASN A 156 -17.54 -23.68 -11.50
N VAL A 157 -16.83 -22.58 -11.26
CA VAL A 157 -17.36 -21.22 -11.43
C VAL A 157 -17.38 -20.83 -12.91
N SER A 158 -16.46 -21.37 -13.73
CA SER A 158 -16.48 -21.25 -15.20
C SER A 158 -17.67 -21.95 -15.85
N SER A 159 -18.21 -23.01 -15.26
CA SER A 159 -19.43 -23.68 -15.75
C SER A 159 -20.73 -23.00 -15.32
N ARG A 160 -20.67 -21.97 -14.45
CA ARG A 160 -21.85 -21.21 -13.97
C ARG A 160 -21.81 -19.69 -14.22
N LEU A 161 -20.82 -19.14 -14.94
CA LEU A 161 -20.74 -17.70 -15.21
C LEU A 161 -20.71 -17.31 -16.71
N PRO A 162 -21.84 -17.43 -17.43
CA PRO A 162 -22.05 -16.67 -18.66
C PRO A 162 -22.27 -15.14 -18.44
N SER A 163 -22.35 -14.63 -17.18
CA SER A 163 -22.71 -13.22 -16.90
C SER A 163 -21.55 -12.25 -16.60
N VAL A 164 -20.32 -12.72 -16.34
CA VAL A 164 -19.19 -11.82 -16.02
C VAL A 164 -18.65 -11.10 -17.27
N ASN A 165 -18.81 -11.69 -18.46
CA ASN A 165 -18.45 -11.01 -19.72
C ASN A 165 -19.34 -9.79 -20.02
N HIS A 166 -20.58 -9.76 -19.55
CA HIS A 166 -21.47 -8.62 -19.79
C HIS A 166 -21.12 -7.42 -18.88
N ILE A 167 -20.70 -7.70 -17.64
CA ILE A 167 -20.39 -6.66 -16.63
C ILE A 167 -18.99 -6.08 -16.85
N LEU A 168 -17.98 -6.91 -17.17
CA LEU A 168 -16.65 -6.41 -17.57
C LEU A 168 -16.71 -5.63 -18.89
N GLY A 169 -17.60 -6.03 -19.80
CA GLY A 169 -17.91 -5.29 -21.03
C GLY A 169 -18.53 -3.92 -20.73
N ALA A 170 -19.54 -3.84 -19.85
CA ALA A 170 -20.21 -2.58 -19.52
C ALA A 170 -19.29 -1.56 -18.82
N ILE A 171 -18.39 -2.02 -17.94
CA ILE A 171 -17.44 -1.17 -17.23
C ILE A 171 -16.34 -0.64 -18.18
N LYS A 172 -15.85 -1.46 -19.13
CA LYS A 172 -14.94 -0.97 -20.18
C LYS A 172 -15.62 -0.05 -21.20
N ARG A 173 -16.93 -0.22 -21.46
CA ARG A 173 -17.68 0.53 -22.48
C ARG A 173 -17.97 1.99 -22.08
N LYS A 174 -18.12 2.28 -20.77
CA LYS A 174 -18.36 3.65 -20.30
C LYS A 174 -17.10 4.54 -20.37
N LYS A 175 -15.90 3.96 -20.20
CA LYS A 175 -14.62 4.68 -20.34
C LYS A 175 -14.13 4.80 -21.79
N SER A 176 -14.55 3.90 -22.69
CA SER A 176 -14.14 3.93 -24.10
C SER A 176 -14.94 4.90 -24.97
N MET A 177 -16.20 5.22 -24.64
CA MET A 177 -16.99 6.18 -25.44
C MET A 177 -16.40 7.59 -25.40
N ASP A 178 -15.95 8.06 -24.23
CA ASP A 178 -15.34 9.38 -24.11
C ASP A 178 -14.07 9.51 -24.97
N THR A 179 -13.27 8.43 -25.07
CA THR A 179 -12.05 8.42 -25.91
C THR A 179 -12.36 8.35 -27.40
N ILE A 180 -13.44 7.65 -27.80
CA ILE A 180 -13.87 7.55 -29.21
C ILE A 180 -14.46 8.89 -29.68
N ILE A 181 -15.25 9.56 -28.84
CA ILE A 181 -15.83 10.87 -29.18
C ILE A 181 -14.71 11.92 -29.30
N LEU A 182 -13.77 11.93 -28.34
CA LEU A 182 -12.63 12.85 -28.38
C LEU A 182 -11.73 12.63 -29.61
N SER A 183 -11.45 11.39 -29.99
CA SER A 183 -10.61 11.09 -31.16
C SER A 183 -11.31 11.42 -32.49
N LEU A 184 -12.63 11.21 -32.58
CA LEU A 184 -13.42 11.64 -33.74
C LEU A 184 -13.43 13.16 -33.91
N VAL A 185 -13.68 13.91 -32.83
CA VAL A 185 -13.68 15.38 -32.86
C VAL A 185 -12.29 15.92 -33.24
N ALA A 186 -11.23 15.36 -32.65
CA ALA A 186 -9.86 15.75 -32.99
C ALA A 186 -9.53 15.49 -34.47
N SER A 187 -9.92 14.33 -35.01
CA SER A 187 -9.72 13.96 -36.42
C SER A 187 -10.49 14.87 -37.39
N VAL A 188 -11.76 15.18 -37.09
CA VAL A 188 -12.56 16.09 -37.91
C VAL A 188 -11.96 17.50 -37.89
N CYS A 189 -11.53 17.99 -36.72
CA CYS A 189 -10.91 19.31 -36.61
C CYS A 189 -9.60 19.38 -37.41
N THR A 190 -8.71 18.39 -37.30
CA THR A 190 -7.45 18.39 -38.06
C THR A 190 -7.68 18.26 -39.56
N PHE A 191 -8.68 17.49 -39.99
CA PHE A 191 -9.03 17.34 -41.40
C PHE A 191 -9.58 18.64 -42.01
N LEU A 192 -10.45 19.36 -41.27
CA LEU A 192 -10.96 20.67 -41.72
C LEU A 192 -9.85 21.72 -41.81
N ILE A 193 -8.93 21.74 -40.84
CA ILE A 193 -7.75 22.62 -40.86
C ILE A 193 -6.87 22.26 -42.07
N PHE A 194 -6.67 20.97 -42.35
CA PHE A 194 -5.88 20.50 -43.47
C PHE A 194 -6.50 20.88 -44.83
N ILE A 195 -7.82 20.72 -45.00
CA ILE A 195 -8.54 21.17 -46.20
C ILE A 195 -8.47 22.69 -46.34
N TYR A 196 -8.63 23.45 -45.26
CA TYR A 196 -8.51 24.90 -45.30
C TYR A 196 -7.10 25.32 -45.70
N TRP A 197 -6.07 24.67 -45.17
CA TRP A 197 -4.68 24.93 -45.51
C TRP A 197 -4.36 24.56 -46.95
N LEU A 198 -4.82 23.40 -47.43
CA LEU A 198 -4.73 23.00 -48.83
C LEU A 198 -5.47 23.97 -49.74
N THR A 199 -6.67 24.38 -49.37
CA THR A 199 -7.50 25.30 -50.17
C THR A 199 -6.83 26.66 -50.25
N ASN A 200 -6.37 27.22 -49.12
CA ASN A 200 -5.68 28.51 -49.05
C ASN A 200 -4.28 28.48 -49.71
N THR A 201 -3.60 27.34 -49.72
CA THR A 201 -2.28 27.19 -50.38
C THR A 201 -2.41 26.82 -51.87
N LEU A 202 -3.48 26.13 -52.28
CA LEU A 202 -3.72 25.70 -53.65
C LEU A 202 -4.47 26.76 -54.47
N ILE A 203 -5.23 27.68 -53.84
CA ILE A 203 -5.87 28.83 -54.50
C ILE A 203 -4.85 29.85 -55.06
N PRO A 204 -3.75 30.25 -54.40
CA PRO A 204 -2.75 31.09 -55.05
C PRO A 204 -2.04 30.36 -56.20
N CYS A 205 -1.91 29.02 -56.14
CA CYS A 205 -1.44 28.25 -57.30
C CYS A 205 -2.47 28.22 -58.43
N ARG A 206 -3.78 28.02 -58.17
CA ARG A 206 -4.83 27.97 -59.20
C ARG A 206 -5.13 29.33 -59.83
N VAL A 207 -5.07 30.41 -59.07
CA VAL A 207 -5.21 31.79 -59.57
C VAL A 207 -3.91 32.25 -60.23
N GLY A 208 -2.73 31.84 -59.72
CA GLY A 208 -1.43 32.13 -60.33
C GLY A 208 -1.17 31.41 -61.67
N VAL A 209 -1.51 30.12 -61.79
CA VAL A 209 -1.39 29.41 -63.08
C VAL A 209 -2.48 29.81 -64.07
N ALA A 210 -3.69 30.16 -63.62
CA ALA A 210 -4.70 30.74 -64.51
C ALA A 210 -4.29 32.13 -65.03
N TRP A 211 -3.65 32.96 -64.20
CA TRP A 211 -3.11 34.25 -64.63
C TRP A 211 -1.93 34.10 -65.61
N SER A 212 -1.04 33.12 -65.37
CA SER A 212 0.10 32.83 -66.26
C SER A 212 -0.34 32.24 -67.61
N VAL A 213 -1.33 31.34 -67.63
CA VAL A 213 -1.88 30.76 -68.88
C VAL A 213 -2.77 31.75 -69.65
N CYS A 214 -3.47 32.66 -68.97
CA CYS A 214 -4.27 33.69 -69.62
C CYS A 214 -3.41 34.83 -70.21
N ASN A 215 -2.28 35.19 -69.57
CA ASN A 215 -1.34 36.18 -70.10
C ASN A 215 -0.57 35.67 -71.34
N ILE A 216 -0.23 34.37 -71.39
CA ILE A 216 0.43 33.77 -72.56
C ILE A 216 -0.48 33.77 -73.81
N ASN A 217 -1.77 33.47 -73.68
CA ASN A 217 -2.68 33.51 -74.84
C ASN A 217 -2.94 34.93 -75.37
N ASN A 218 -2.92 35.95 -74.51
CA ASN A 218 -3.09 37.34 -74.94
C ASN A 218 -1.86 37.89 -75.69
N VAL A 219 -0.65 37.46 -75.30
CA VAL A 219 0.60 37.86 -75.99
C VAL A 219 0.71 37.24 -77.39
N TYR A 220 0.27 35.99 -77.58
CA TYR A 220 0.30 35.36 -78.91
C TYR A 220 -0.76 35.90 -79.88
N ALA A 221 -1.89 36.43 -79.41
CA ALA A 221 -2.92 37.04 -80.27
C ALA A 221 -2.52 38.43 -80.81
N SER A 222 -1.51 39.09 -80.23
CA SER A 222 -1.03 40.41 -80.65
C SER A 222 0.11 40.37 -81.69
N LEU A 223 0.70 39.18 -81.92
CA LEU A 223 1.82 38.95 -82.84
C LEU A 223 1.42 38.27 -84.17
N GLY A 224 0.12 38.07 -84.40
CA GLY A 224 -0.45 37.43 -85.59
C GLY A 224 -1.17 38.39 -86.55
N ASN A 225 -0.77 39.66 -86.60
CA ASN A 225 -1.16 40.64 -87.61
C ASN A 225 0.09 41.30 -88.17
#